data_AF-A0A933G826-F1
#
_entry.id   AF-A0A933G826-F1
#
_cell.length_a   1.000
_cell.length_b   1.000
_cell.length_c   1.000
_cell.angle_alpha   90.00
_cell.angle_beta   90.00
_cell.angle_gamma   90.00
#
_symmetry.space_group_name_H-M   'P 1'
#
loop_
_entity.id
_entity.type
_entity.pdbx_description
1 polymer ?
#
loop_
_entity_poly.entity_id
_entity_poly.type
_entity_poly.pdbx_seq_one_letter_code
_entity_poly.pdbx_strand_id
1 'polypeptide(L)' 'PLPQTPFIARGFIRAETVAFADLLAAGDMKAAKAAGKVRLEGKTYVVQDGDVINFRFNL' A
#
# COMPACT_ATOMS: atom_id res chain seq x y z
N PRO A 1 -3.42 24.50 10.28
CA PRO A 1 -2.84 23.27 9.71
C PRO A 1 -3.13 22.06 10.62
N LEU A 2 -4.10 21.23 10.22
CA LEU A 2 -4.41 19.99 10.93
C LEU A 2 -3.17 19.06 10.89
N PRO A 3 -2.81 18.40 12.00
CA PRO A 3 -1.74 17.41 11.98
C PRO A 3 -2.17 16.28 11.04
N GLN A 4 -1.34 16.00 10.04
CA GLN A 4 -1.50 14.85 9.14
C GLN A 4 -1.24 13.57 9.95
N THR A 5 -2.20 13.20 10.80
CA THR A 5 -2.15 11.93 11.53
C THR A 5 -2.21 10.82 10.49
N PRO A 6 -1.25 9.89 10.43
CA PRO A 6 -1.34 8.78 9.49
C PRO A 6 -2.65 8.02 9.79
N PHE A 7 -3.47 7.77 8.78
CA PHE A 7 -4.80 7.11 8.85
C PHE A 7 -4.77 5.67 9.41
N ILE A 8 -3.64 5.24 9.94
CA ILE A 8 -3.34 3.87 10.32
C ILE A 8 -3.76 3.65 11.77
N ALA A 9 -5.00 3.18 11.94
CA ALA A 9 -5.64 2.92 13.22
C ALA A 9 -4.97 1.78 14.03
N ARG A 10 -5.33 1.68 15.32
CA ARG A 10 -4.99 0.54 16.18
C ARG A 10 -5.41 -0.76 15.48
N GLY A 11 -4.48 -1.71 15.33
CA GLY A 11 -4.72 -3.00 14.66
C GLY A 11 -4.09 -3.13 13.26
N PHE A 12 -3.47 -2.08 12.71
CA PHE A 12 -2.70 -2.23 11.48
C PHE A 12 -1.46 -3.10 11.66
N ILE A 13 -1.30 -4.06 10.75
CA ILE A 13 -0.15 -4.96 10.68
C ILE A 13 0.76 -4.58 9.53
N ARG A 14 0.23 -4.51 8.30
CA ARG A 14 1.00 -4.08 7.11
C ARG A 14 0.09 -3.62 5.97
N ALA A 15 0.65 -2.82 5.07
CA ALA A 15 0.07 -2.48 3.78
C ALA A 15 0.90 -3.10 2.64
N GLU A 16 0.24 -3.72 1.67
CA GLU A 16 0.85 -4.08 0.38
C GLU A 16 0.57 -2.91 -0.59
N THR A 17 1.61 -2.16 -0.97
CA THR A 17 1.51 -0.96 -1.82
C THR A 17 2.13 -1.20 -3.19
N VAL A 18 1.46 -0.76 -4.25
CA VAL A 18 1.99 -0.78 -5.62
C VAL A 18 1.58 0.50 -6.34
N ALA A 19 2.43 1.02 -7.23
CA ALA A 19 2.04 2.15 -8.07
C ALA A 19 0.97 1.71 -9.08
N PHE A 20 -0.02 2.58 -9.35
CA PHE A 20 -1.09 2.31 -10.30
C PHE A 20 -0.55 1.96 -11.69
N ALA A 21 0.48 2.65 -12.17
CA ALA A 21 1.12 2.36 -13.44
C ALA A 21 1.74 0.94 -13.48
N ASP A 22 2.38 0.52 -12.39
CA ASP A 22 2.95 -0.82 -12.29
C ASP A 22 1.86 -1.90 -12.17
N LEU A 23 0.75 -1.60 -11.48
CA LEU A 23 -0.39 -2.49 -11.39
C LEU A 23 -1.09 -2.65 -12.74
N LEU A 24 -1.28 -1.55 -13.47
CA LEU A 24 -1.87 -1.55 -14.80
C LEU A 24 -1.01 -2.34 -15.79
N ALA A 25 0.32 -2.16 -15.74
CA ALA A 25 1.26 -2.90 -16.57
C ALA A 25 1.32 -4.39 -16.22
N ALA A 26 1.18 -4.74 -14.93
CA ALA A 26 1.16 -6.13 -14.48
C ALA A 26 -0.19 -6.83 -14.68
N GLY A 27 -1.28 -6.09 -14.84
CA GLY A 27 -2.65 -6.58 -15.03
C GLY A 27 -3.37 -6.96 -13.72
N ASP A 28 -2.66 -7.53 -12.75
CA ASP A 28 -3.21 -7.82 -11.42
C ASP A 28 -2.15 -7.73 -10.29
N MET A 29 -2.63 -7.72 -9.03
CA MET A 29 -1.76 -7.62 -7.84
C MET A 29 -0.82 -8.82 -7.67
N LYS A 30 -1.19 -10.01 -8.17
CA LYS A 30 -0.39 -11.23 -8.03
C LYS A 30 0.79 -11.20 -9.00
N ALA A 31 0.56 -10.76 -10.23
CA ALA A 31 1.57 -10.51 -11.25
C ALA A 31 2.50 -9.37 -10.82
N ALA A 32 1.96 -8.27 -10.29
CA ALA A 32 2.77 -7.17 -9.76
C ALA A 32 3.68 -7.63 -8.61
N LYS A 33 3.16 -8.52 -7.74
CA LYS A 33 3.93 -9.12 -6.65
C LYS A 33 5.02 -10.07 -7.16
N ALA A 34 4.72 -10.90 -8.15
CA ALA A 34 5.69 -11.79 -8.78
C ALA A 34 6.80 -11.01 -9.51
N ALA A 35 6.46 -9.85 -10.09
CA ALA A 35 7.39 -8.92 -10.70
C ALA A 35 8.20 -8.07 -9.70
N GLY A 36 8.00 -8.25 -8.39
CA GLY A 36 8.71 -7.50 -7.35
C GLY A 36 8.32 -6.02 -7.25
N LYS A 37 7.18 -5.62 -7.82
CA LYS A 37 6.69 -4.24 -7.82
C LYS A 37 5.85 -3.87 -6.59
N VAL A 38 5.40 -4.87 -5.83
CA VAL A 38 4.64 -4.68 -4.60
C VAL A 38 5.59 -4.46 -3.43
N ARG A 39 5.42 -3.34 -2.73
CA ARG A 39 6.15 -2.97 -1.51
C ARG A 39 5.32 -3.31 -0.27
N LEU A 40 6.01 -3.60 0.83
CA LEU A 40 5.39 -3.78 2.14
C LEU A 40 5.66 -2.54 2.98
N GLU A 41 4.60 -1.77 3.23
CA GLU A 41 4.68 -0.50 3.90
C GLU A 41 4.14 -0.56 5.33
N GLY A 42 4.84 0.15 6.22
CA GLY A 42 4.54 0.22 7.65
C GLY A 42 3.64 1.41 8.03
N LYS A 43 3.45 1.61 9.35
CA LYS A 43 2.56 2.65 9.90
C LYS A 43 2.98 4.09 9.60
N THR A 44 4.23 4.29 9.21
CA THR A 44 4.83 5.60 8.97
C THR A 44 4.92 5.93 7.48
N TYR A 45 4.41 5.06 6.61
CA TYR A 45 4.45 5.30 5.18
C TYR A 45 3.50 6.43 4.79
N VAL A 46 4.03 7.38 4.02
CA VAL A 46 3.25 8.48 3.44
C VAL A 46 2.80 8.06 2.06
N VAL A 47 1.50 7.80 1.95
CA VAL A 47 0.83 7.42 0.70
C VAL A 47 1.08 8.48 -0.37
N GLN A 48 1.48 8.04 -1.56
CA GLN A 48 1.65 8.91 -2.71
C GLN A 48 0.42 8.84 -3.62
N ASP A 49 0.23 9.89 -4.41
CA ASP A 49 -0.80 9.89 -5.44
C ASP A 49 -0.56 8.75 -6.45
N GLY A 50 -1.62 8.02 -6.77
CA GLY A 50 -1.53 6.83 -7.62
C GLY A 50 -1.01 5.57 -6.94
N ASP A 51 -0.83 5.53 -5.62
CA ASP A 51 -0.60 4.26 -4.92
C ASP A 51 -1.90 3.45 -4.80
N VAL A 52 -1.83 2.18 -5.17
CA VAL A 52 -2.86 1.18 -4.89
C VAL A 52 -2.41 0.37 -3.68
N ILE A 53 -3.22 0.39 -2.62
CA ILE A 53 -2.84 -0.18 -1.33
C ILE A 53 -3.85 -1.26 -0.91
N ASN A 54 -3.33 -2.44 -0.59
CA ASN A 54 -4.07 -3.52 0.05
C ASN A 54 -3.71 -3.60 1.53
N PHE A 55 -4.62 -3.15 2.39
CA PHE A 55 -4.45 -3.16 3.84
C PHE A 55 -4.75 -4.54 4.42
N ARG A 56 -3.81 -5.09 5.21
CA ARG A 56 -4.05 -6.31 5.98
C ARG A 56 -4.30 -5.97 7.44
N PHE A 57 -5.52 -6.20 7.88
CA PHE A 57 -5.92 -6.18 9.28
C PHE A 57 -5.98 -7.62 9.80
N ASN A 58 -5.55 -7.85 11.04
CA ASN A 58 -5.94 -9.05 11.79
C ASN A 58 -6.85 -8.56 12.90
N LEU A 59 -8.07 -9.09 12.97
CA LEU A 59 -8.91 -8.94 14.17
C LEU A 59 -8.36 -9.82 15.29
#